data_AF-A0A1Q9TZ42-F1
#
_entry.id   AF-A0A1Q9TZ42-F1
#
_cell.length_a   1.000
_cell.length_b   1.000
_cell.length_c   1.000
_cell.angle_alpha   90.00
_cell.angle_beta   90.00
_cell.angle_gamma   90.00
#
_symmetry.space_group_name_H-M   'P 1'
#
loop_
_entity.id
_entity.type
_entity.pdbx_description
1 polymer ?
#
loop_
_entity_poly.entity_id
_entity_poly.type
_entity_poly.pdbx_seq_one_letter_code
_entity_poly.pdbx_strand_id
1 'polypeptide(L)'
;MLIVRPGLDPDRVRAHRVREEAVRTPEPDVPGDGCPAAASSLVCSALGAVLLVGGIAWGNGVTALLALPPLFVGLVGASRVARGAARRGRPPRARYEPRSDFVTGDMLTDAERDIALALADDVATVLDTPLPRPHGDLLDRQRDRVVLRDVLWRIALELLALSDAARNLDGVAATGPEASRAKARAIRALDARRTRVRERAAVVAAYAEEVRAVARRVRDLDEAARIDRIAAELLAAPDGAEQDAALASLEPLRAAARAVAELHGELA
;
A
#
# COMPACT_ATOMS: atom_id res chain seq x y z
N MET A 1 1.85 5.64 8.18
CA MET A 1 2.07 6.52 7.01
C MET A 1 3.39 6.18 6.35
N LEU A 2 3.38 5.95 5.04
CA LEU A 2 4.57 5.73 4.21
C LEU A 2 4.40 6.56 2.93
N ILE A 3 5.25 7.55 2.73
CA ILE A 3 5.29 8.34 1.50
C ILE A 3 6.52 7.87 0.72
N VAL A 4 6.34 7.52 -0.55
CA VAL A 4 7.40 6.90 -1.37
C VAL A 4 7.72 7.81 -2.54
N ARG A 5 8.99 7.87 -2.94
CA ARG A 5 9.43 8.61 -4.12
C ARG A 5 8.62 8.20 -5.36
N PRO A 6 8.19 9.17 -6.19
CA PRO A 6 7.53 8.87 -7.46
C PRO A 6 8.37 7.91 -8.32
N GLY A 7 7.73 6.87 -8.84
CA GLY A 7 8.38 5.82 -9.65
C GLY A 7 8.87 4.60 -8.88
N LEU A 8 8.82 4.62 -7.54
CA LEU A 8 9.05 3.42 -6.73
C LEU A 8 7.73 2.73 -6.37
N ASP A 9 7.79 1.40 -6.30
CA ASP A 9 6.68 0.55 -5.90
C ASP A 9 6.53 0.56 -4.36
N PRO A 10 5.41 1.06 -3.81
CA PRO A 10 5.21 1.15 -2.37
C PRO A 10 5.16 -0.22 -1.69
N ASP A 11 4.71 -1.28 -2.37
CA ASP A 11 4.64 -2.61 -1.77
C ASP A 11 6.02 -3.23 -1.62
N ARG A 12 6.92 -2.95 -2.57
CA ARG A 12 8.35 -3.33 -2.45
C ARG A 12 9.04 -2.60 -1.30
N VAL A 13 8.75 -1.32 -1.11
CA VAL A 13 9.30 -0.53 0.01
C VAL A 13 8.79 -1.07 1.35
N ARG A 14 7.48 -1.38 1.46
CA ARG A 14 6.93 -2.03 2.67
C ARG A 14 7.59 -3.38 2.94
N ALA A 15 7.69 -4.24 1.93
CA ALA A 15 8.31 -5.55 2.06
C ALA A 15 9.79 -5.44 2.47
N HIS A 16 10.52 -4.45 1.93
CA HIS A 16 11.88 -4.17 2.35
C HIS A 16 11.96 -3.74 3.81
N ARG A 17 11.10 -2.83 4.24
CA ARG A 17 11.07 -2.34 5.62
C ARG A 17 10.76 -3.46 6.63
N VAL A 18 9.72 -4.26 6.37
CA VAL A 18 9.37 -5.41 7.22
C VAL A 18 10.56 -6.36 7.36
N ARG A 19 11.33 -6.54 6.27
CA ARG A 19 12.54 -7.36 6.28
C ARG A 19 13.68 -6.71 7.08
N GLU A 20 13.89 -5.40 6.98
CA GLU A 20 14.90 -4.71 7.79
C GLU A 20 14.55 -4.71 9.28
N GLU A 21 13.27 -4.53 9.62
CA GLU A 21 12.79 -4.62 11.00
C GLU A 21 12.99 -6.03 11.57
N ALA A 22 12.69 -7.06 10.76
CA ALA A 22 12.95 -8.46 11.14
C ALA A 22 14.45 -8.77 11.32
N VAL A 23 15.35 -8.06 10.63
CA VAL A 23 16.81 -8.19 10.81
C VAL A 23 17.30 -7.40 12.04
N ARG A 24 16.63 -6.31 12.42
CA ARG A 24 16.98 -5.53 13.62
C ARG A 24 16.46 -6.14 14.92
N THR A 25 15.40 -6.95 14.87
CA THR A 25 15.02 -7.79 16.01
C THR A 25 16.10 -8.86 16.18
N PRO A 26 16.83 -8.89 17.32
CA PRO A 26 17.84 -9.91 17.54
C PRO A 26 17.15 -11.28 17.56
N GLU A 27 17.45 -12.10 16.56
CA GLU A 27 17.12 -13.52 16.59
C GLU A 27 17.80 -14.09 17.85
N PRO A 28 17.08 -14.83 18.72
CA PRO A 28 17.68 -15.40 19.92
C PRO A 28 18.87 -16.26 19.48
N ASP A 29 20.01 -16.01 20.10
CA ASP A 29 21.30 -16.63 19.86
C ASP A 29 21.14 -18.16 19.91
N VAL A 30 20.95 -18.79 18.75
CA VAL A 30 20.99 -20.25 18.63
C VAL A 30 22.47 -20.61 18.65
N PRO A 31 22.97 -21.30 19.69
CA PRO A 31 24.37 -21.64 19.78
C PRO A 31 24.75 -22.44 18.54
N GLY A 32 25.67 -21.86 17.75
CA GLY A 32 26.15 -22.45 16.52
C GLY A 32 26.85 -23.78 16.82
N ASP A 33 26.21 -24.87 16.44
CA ASP A 33 26.90 -26.13 16.18
C ASP A 33 27.90 -25.88 15.06
N GLY A 34 29.15 -25.66 15.46
CA GLY A 34 30.30 -25.60 14.58
C GLY A 34 30.34 -26.88 13.76
N CYS A 35 29.97 -26.80 12.50
CA CYS A 35 30.00 -27.91 11.57
C CYS A 35 31.32 -27.84 10.78
N PRO A 36 32.38 -28.60 11.12
CA PRO A 36 33.66 -28.63 10.41
C PRO A 36 33.59 -29.35 9.04
N ALA A 37 32.44 -29.33 8.37
CA ALA A 37 32.17 -30.11 7.17
C ALA A 37 32.82 -29.56 5.88
N ALA A 38 33.28 -28.30 5.88
CA ALA A 38 33.86 -27.70 4.67
C ALA A 38 35.32 -28.13 4.43
N ALA A 39 36.12 -28.29 5.48
CA ALA A 39 37.54 -28.66 5.37
C ALA A 39 37.73 -30.16 5.07
N SER A 40 36.83 -31.03 5.53
CA SER A 40 36.92 -32.48 5.30
C SER A 40 36.59 -32.89 3.85
N SER A 41 35.75 -32.11 3.13
CA SER A 41 35.33 -32.47 1.76
C SER A 41 36.42 -32.25 0.70
N LEU A 42 37.29 -31.26 0.89
CA LEU A 42 38.40 -30.97 -0.04
C LEU A 42 39.49 -32.06 0.01
N VAL A 43 39.82 -32.54 1.22
CA VAL A 43 40.82 -33.59 1.42
C VAL A 43 40.33 -34.94 0.88
N CYS A 44 39.05 -35.28 1.08
CA CYS A 44 38.49 -36.53 0.55
C CYS A 44 38.41 -36.56 -0.99
N SER A 45 38.12 -35.41 -1.61
CA SER A 45 37.98 -35.33 -3.07
C SER A 45 39.33 -35.49 -3.79
N ALA A 46 40.41 -34.91 -3.22
CA ALA A 46 41.75 -35.06 -3.76
C ALA A 46 42.27 -36.51 -3.65
N LEU A 47 42.01 -37.18 -2.52
CA LEU A 47 42.41 -38.57 -2.32
C LEU A 47 41.70 -39.54 -3.29
N GLY A 48 40.40 -39.30 -3.55
CA GLY A 48 39.61 -40.10 -4.50
C GLY A 48 40.10 -39.96 -5.95
N ALA A 49 40.47 -38.75 -6.38
CA ALA A 49 40.99 -38.51 -7.72
C ALA A 49 42.34 -39.22 -7.96
N VAL A 50 43.24 -39.21 -6.96
CA VAL A 50 44.54 -39.88 -7.04
C VAL A 50 44.38 -41.41 -7.12
N LEU A 51 43.49 -41.99 -6.31
CA LEU A 51 43.20 -43.43 -6.35
C LEU A 51 42.59 -43.87 -7.67
N LEU A 52 41.72 -43.04 -8.28
CA LEU A 52 41.10 -43.35 -9.57
C LEU A 52 42.12 -43.34 -10.72
N VAL A 53 43.02 -42.35 -10.77
CA VAL A 53 44.07 -42.28 -11.79
C VAL A 53 45.08 -43.44 -11.64
N GLY A 54 45.47 -43.77 -10.40
CA GLY A 54 46.37 -44.89 -10.13
C GLY A 54 45.76 -46.26 -10.45
N GLY A 55 44.48 -46.47 -10.11
CA GLY A 55 43.79 -47.73 -10.37
C GLY A 55 43.58 -48.03 -11.86
N ILE A 56 43.32 -47.00 -12.67
CA ILE A 56 43.18 -47.12 -14.12
C ILE A 56 44.52 -47.46 -14.79
N ALA A 57 45.61 -46.84 -14.33
CA ALA A 57 46.94 -47.08 -14.89
C ALA A 57 47.48 -48.52 -14.65
N TRP A 58 47.02 -49.19 -13.59
CA TRP A 58 47.48 -50.52 -13.19
C TRP A 58 46.50 -51.65 -13.52
N GLY A 59 45.40 -51.37 -14.25
CA GLY A 59 44.48 -52.38 -14.76
C GLY A 59 43.62 -53.10 -13.69
N ASN A 60 43.52 -52.55 -12.48
CA ASN A 60 42.75 -53.16 -11.39
C ASN A 60 41.37 -52.49 -11.23
N GLY A 61 40.33 -53.13 -11.75
CA GLY A 61 38.95 -52.63 -11.71
C GLY A 61 38.38 -52.43 -10.29
N VAL A 62 38.91 -53.16 -9.29
CA VAL A 62 38.45 -53.07 -7.90
C VAL A 62 38.82 -51.72 -7.25
N THR A 63 39.99 -51.16 -7.60
CA THR A 63 40.41 -49.85 -7.08
C THR A 63 39.62 -48.69 -7.66
N ALA A 64 39.11 -48.80 -8.90
CA ALA A 64 38.25 -47.78 -9.50
C ALA A 64 36.87 -47.71 -8.82
N LEU A 65 36.33 -48.84 -8.36
CA LEU A 65 35.02 -48.90 -7.70
C LEU A 65 35.03 -48.22 -6.32
N LEU A 66 36.14 -48.35 -5.57
CA LEU A 66 36.32 -47.74 -4.24
C LEU A 66 36.52 -46.22 -4.27
N ALA A 67 36.85 -45.65 -5.43
CA ALA A 67 37.04 -44.21 -5.60
C ALA A 67 35.74 -43.44 -5.91
N LEU A 68 34.63 -44.14 -6.20
CA LEU A 68 33.34 -43.52 -6.53
C LEU A 68 32.67 -42.76 -5.35
N PRO A 69 32.62 -43.28 -4.10
CA PRO A 69 31.99 -42.59 -2.98
C PRO A 69 32.60 -41.20 -2.66
N PRO A 70 33.94 -41.02 -2.56
CA PRO A 70 34.52 -39.71 -2.26
C PRO A 70 34.32 -38.70 -3.40
N LEU A 71 34.34 -39.15 -4.67
CA LEU A 71 34.03 -38.29 -5.82
C LEU A 71 32.59 -37.81 -5.82
N PHE A 72 31.64 -38.66 -5.44
CA PHE A 72 30.23 -38.27 -5.34
C PHE A 72 30.00 -37.22 -4.24
N VAL A 73 30.64 -37.37 -3.07
CA VAL A 73 30.58 -36.38 -1.99
C VAL A 73 31.21 -35.05 -2.42
N GLY A 74 32.35 -35.09 -3.12
CA GLY A 74 32.99 -33.92 -3.71
C GLY A 74 32.10 -33.20 -4.73
N LEU A 75 31.43 -33.94 -5.61
CA LEU A 75 30.52 -33.38 -6.62
C LEU A 75 29.28 -32.74 -5.97
N VAL A 76 28.71 -33.37 -4.94
CA VAL A 76 27.57 -32.80 -4.19
C VAL A 76 28.00 -31.55 -3.43
N GLY A 77 29.18 -31.55 -2.80
CA GLY A 77 29.76 -30.37 -2.15
C GLY A 77 30.01 -29.23 -3.12
N ALA A 78 30.65 -29.50 -4.26
CA ALA A 78 30.89 -28.54 -5.32
C ALA A 78 29.58 -27.98 -5.90
N SER A 79 28.54 -28.81 -6.06
CA SER A 79 27.22 -28.35 -6.51
C SER A 79 26.54 -27.43 -5.50
N ARG A 80 26.72 -27.65 -4.19
CA ARG A 80 26.19 -26.77 -3.13
C ARG A 80 26.94 -25.45 -3.09
N VAL A 81 28.27 -25.47 -3.26
CA VAL A 81 29.09 -24.25 -3.35
C VAL A 81 28.79 -23.47 -4.63
N ALA A 82 28.62 -24.17 -5.76
CA ALA A 82 28.22 -23.57 -7.03
C ALA A 82 26.80 -22.98 -6.97
N ARG A 83 25.84 -23.65 -6.31
CA ARG A 83 24.51 -23.07 -6.03
C ARG A 83 24.60 -21.88 -5.07
N GLY A 84 25.53 -21.91 -4.11
CA GLY A 84 25.84 -20.77 -3.24
C GLY A 84 26.45 -19.59 -4.00
N ALA A 85 27.33 -19.85 -4.98
CA ALA A 85 27.93 -18.85 -5.85
C ALA A 85 26.92 -18.31 -6.89
N ALA A 86 26.03 -19.14 -7.42
CA ALA A 86 24.91 -18.70 -8.26
C ALA A 86 23.92 -17.79 -7.48
N ARG A 87 23.80 -17.96 -6.16
CA ARG A 87 23.08 -17.02 -5.29
C ARG A 87 23.83 -15.69 -5.08
N ARG A 88 25.16 -15.64 -5.27
CA ARG A 88 25.98 -14.41 -5.22
C ARG A 88 25.94 -13.61 -6.52
N GLY A 89 25.49 -14.22 -7.63
CA GLY A 89 25.21 -13.54 -8.90
C GLY A 89 23.85 -12.83 -8.95
N ARG A 90 23.12 -12.75 -7.83
CA ARG A 90 21.95 -11.87 -7.74
C ARG A 90 22.46 -10.43 -7.87
N PRO A 91 21.87 -9.59 -8.74
CA PRO A 91 22.19 -8.16 -8.75
C PRO A 91 22.08 -7.64 -7.31
N PRO A 92 22.97 -6.73 -6.88
CA PRO A 92 22.87 -6.14 -5.56
C PRO A 92 21.43 -5.66 -5.39
N ARG A 93 20.73 -6.19 -4.37
CA ARG A 93 19.38 -5.73 -4.05
C ARG A 93 19.49 -4.23 -3.92
N ALA A 94 18.66 -3.49 -4.67
CA ALA A 94 18.62 -2.04 -4.57
C ALA A 94 18.54 -1.67 -3.09
N ARG A 95 19.60 -1.05 -2.58
CA ARG A 95 19.69 -0.66 -1.19
C ARG A 95 18.82 0.57 -1.08
N TYR A 96 17.65 0.43 -0.45
CA TYR A 96 16.78 1.57 -0.25
C TYR A 96 17.39 2.49 0.78
N GLU A 97 17.46 3.77 0.47
CA GLU A 97 17.94 4.78 1.38
C GLU A 97 16.74 5.54 1.98
N PRO A 98 16.48 5.42 3.29
CA PRO A 98 15.32 6.04 3.95
C PRO A 98 15.23 7.56 3.81
N ARG A 99 16.27 8.24 3.29
CA ARG A 99 16.24 9.69 3.04
C ARG A 99 16.05 10.06 1.57
N SER A 100 16.28 9.13 0.65
CA SER A 100 16.18 9.37 -0.79
C SER A 100 14.96 8.69 -1.43
N ASP A 101 14.44 7.64 -0.81
CA ASP A 101 13.50 6.71 -1.46
C ASP A 101 12.11 6.68 -0.81
N PHE A 102 12.02 6.92 0.49
CA PHE A 102 10.75 6.98 1.22
C PHE A 102 10.84 7.87 2.46
N VAL A 103 9.70 8.28 3.02
CA VAL A 103 9.57 8.98 4.30
C VAL A 103 8.47 8.29 5.10
N THR A 104 8.78 7.91 6.33
CA THR A 104 7.82 7.30 7.25
C THR A 104 7.50 8.23 8.42
N GLY A 105 6.37 7.97 9.09
CA GLY A 105 5.92 8.81 10.21
C GLY A 105 6.86 8.83 11.42
N ASP A 106 7.64 7.76 11.64
CA ASP A 106 8.66 7.66 12.69
C ASP A 106 9.91 8.50 12.39
N MET A 107 10.12 8.90 11.14
CA MET A 107 11.17 9.83 10.76
C MET A 107 10.79 11.28 11.02
N LEU A 108 9.54 11.57 11.37
CA LEU A 108 9.04 12.92 11.57
C LEU A 108 8.79 13.18 13.05
N THR A 109 9.04 14.42 13.48
CA THR A 109 8.52 14.93 14.75
C THR A 109 6.99 15.00 14.70
N ASP A 110 6.31 14.96 15.85
CA ASP A 110 4.84 14.89 15.90
C ASP A 110 4.17 16.01 15.08
N ALA A 111 4.65 17.25 15.23
CA ALA A 111 4.12 18.40 14.49
C ALA A 111 4.24 18.28 12.97
N GLU A 112 5.35 17.74 12.46
CA GLU A 112 5.60 17.52 11.03
C GLU A 112 4.83 16.30 10.51
N ARG A 113 4.67 15.27 11.35
CA ARG A 113 3.88 14.08 11.05
C ARG A 113 2.42 14.43 10.82
N ASP A 114 1.84 15.30 11.63
CA ASP A 114 0.43 15.70 11.49
C ASP A 114 0.19 16.42 10.16
N ILE A 115 1.12 17.30 9.74
CA ILE A 115 1.06 17.97 8.44
C ILE A 115 1.16 16.95 7.30
N ALA A 116 2.09 16.00 7.39
CA ALA A 116 2.27 14.97 6.37
C ALA A 116 1.05 14.05 6.23
N LEU A 117 0.42 13.69 7.36
CA LEU A 117 -0.79 12.87 7.40
C LEU A 117 -1.96 13.58 6.73
N ALA A 118 -2.23 14.83 7.12
CA ALA A 118 -3.31 15.62 6.53
C ALA A 118 -3.10 15.78 5.02
N LEU A 119 -1.88 16.15 4.59
CA LEU A 119 -1.57 16.31 3.17
C LEU A 119 -1.72 14.99 2.39
N ALA A 120 -1.30 13.86 2.96
CA ALA A 120 -1.45 12.56 2.32
C ALA A 120 -2.93 12.18 2.14
N ASP A 121 -3.78 12.49 3.12
CA ASP A 121 -5.22 12.27 3.06
C ASP A 121 -5.91 13.17 2.02
N ASP A 122 -5.52 14.44 1.94
CA ASP A 122 -6.04 15.37 0.93
C ASP A 122 -5.63 14.95 -0.49
N VAL A 123 -4.37 14.54 -0.69
CA VAL A 123 -3.92 14.01 -1.98
C VAL A 123 -4.66 12.71 -2.33
N ALA A 124 -4.85 11.80 -1.36
CA ALA A 124 -5.63 10.58 -1.58
C ALA A 124 -7.08 10.91 -1.98
N THR A 125 -7.70 11.86 -1.27
CA THR A 125 -9.05 12.35 -1.58
C THR A 125 -9.14 12.80 -3.04
N VAL A 126 -8.22 13.65 -3.51
CA VAL A 126 -8.24 14.14 -4.89
C VAL A 126 -8.06 13.01 -5.90
N LEU A 127 -7.14 12.07 -5.63
CA LEU A 127 -6.78 11.02 -6.57
C LEU A 127 -7.77 9.85 -6.63
N ASP A 128 -8.44 9.56 -5.51
CA ASP A 128 -9.33 8.41 -5.36
C ASP A 128 -10.80 8.77 -5.56
N THR A 129 -11.17 10.06 -5.50
CA THR A 129 -12.54 10.51 -5.76
C THR A 129 -12.90 10.33 -7.24
N PRO A 130 -13.89 9.47 -7.57
CA PRO A 130 -14.33 9.30 -8.94
C PRO A 130 -15.19 10.50 -9.35
N LEU A 131 -14.62 11.43 -10.10
CA LEU A 131 -15.37 12.51 -10.74
C LEU A 131 -15.99 12.05 -12.08
N PRO A 132 -17.13 12.60 -12.52
CA PRO A 132 -17.62 12.37 -13.88
C PRO A 132 -16.59 12.86 -14.89
N ARG A 133 -16.40 12.11 -15.98
CA ARG A 133 -15.44 12.49 -17.03
C ARG A 133 -16.05 13.58 -17.92
N PRO A 134 -15.46 14.77 -18.02
CA PRO A 134 -15.68 15.59 -19.20
C PRO A 134 -15.22 14.79 -20.42
N HIS A 135 -16.00 14.79 -21.49
CA HIS A 135 -15.61 14.10 -22.71
C HIS A 135 -14.36 14.77 -23.28
N GLY A 136 -13.20 14.09 -23.26
CA GLY A 136 -11.92 14.59 -23.81
C GLY A 136 -10.69 14.50 -22.90
N ASP A 137 -10.85 14.14 -21.61
CA ASP A 137 -9.92 14.55 -20.56
C ASP A 137 -9.02 13.44 -19.97
N LEU A 138 -8.65 12.45 -20.78
CA LEU A 138 -7.80 11.34 -20.33
C LEU A 138 -6.39 11.79 -19.88
N LEU A 139 -5.94 12.98 -20.31
CA LEU A 139 -4.61 13.50 -20.00
C LEU A 139 -4.51 14.19 -18.63
N ASP A 140 -5.60 14.71 -18.06
CA ASP A 140 -5.51 15.46 -16.80
C ASP A 140 -5.35 14.54 -15.57
N ARG A 141 -6.09 13.44 -15.44
CA ARG A 141 -5.96 12.60 -14.23
C ARG A 141 -4.59 11.93 -14.04
N GLN A 142 -3.98 11.47 -15.13
CA GLN A 142 -2.65 10.86 -15.03
C GLN A 142 -1.61 11.94 -14.69
N ARG A 143 -1.73 13.13 -15.27
CA ARG A 143 -0.90 14.28 -14.96
C ARG A 143 -1.07 14.71 -13.51
N ASP A 144 -2.29 14.86 -13.03
CA ASP A 144 -2.62 15.21 -11.65
C ASP A 144 -2.07 14.18 -10.67
N ARG A 145 -2.18 12.89 -11.01
CA ARG A 145 -1.58 11.82 -10.20
C ARG A 145 -0.07 11.94 -10.09
N VAL A 146 0.63 12.28 -11.17
CA VAL A 146 2.09 12.47 -11.14
C VAL A 146 2.44 13.73 -10.37
N VAL A 147 1.76 14.85 -10.64
CA VAL A 147 2.02 16.15 -10.00
C VAL A 147 1.74 16.10 -8.51
N LEU A 148 0.57 15.61 -8.09
CA LEU A 148 0.20 15.55 -6.67
C LEU A 148 1.09 14.59 -5.88
N ARG A 149 1.51 13.47 -6.49
CA ARG A 149 2.49 12.57 -5.87
C ARG A 149 3.88 13.21 -5.74
N ASP A 150 4.31 13.98 -6.75
CA ASP A 150 5.58 14.72 -6.68
C ASP A 150 5.53 15.84 -5.63
N VAL A 151 4.43 16.59 -5.56
CA VAL A 151 4.19 17.62 -4.54
C VAL A 151 4.20 17.00 -3.14
N LEU A 152 3.46 15.91 -2.93
CA LEU A 152 3.45 15.16 -1.67
C LEU A 152 4.86 14.73 -1.28
N TRP A 153 5.62 14.17 -2.22
CA TRP A 153 7.00 13.74 -1.99
C TRP A 153 7.93 14.90 -1.63
N ARG A 154 7.87 16.01 -2.38
CA ARG A 154 8.68 17.22 -2.15
C ARG A 154 8.41 17.80 -0.76
N ILE A 155 7.14 17.89 -0.37
CA ILE A 155 6.75 18.38 0.95
C ILE A 155 7.21 17.41 2.05
N ALA A 156 7.10 16.10 1.84
CA ALA A 156 7.58 15.10 2.79
C ALA A 156 9.10 15.23 3.05
N LEU A 157 9.90 15.46 2.01
CA LEU A 157 11.34 15.70 2.16
C LEU A 157 11.64 16.99 2.94
N GLU A 158 10.86 18.04 2.71
CA GLU A 158 11.01 19.29 3.48
C GLU A 158 10.62 19.12 4.95
N LEU A 159 9.54 18.38 5.24
CA LEU A 159 9.14 18.05 6.60
C LEU A 159 10.18 17.17 7.32
N LEU A 160 10.81 16.25 6.59
CA LEU A 160 11.91 15.46 7.11
C LEU A 160 13.11 16.34 7.47
N ALA A 161 13.48 17.28 6.60
CA ALA A 161 14.56 18.22 6.88
C ALA A 161 14.25 19.13 8.09
N LEU A 162 12.99 19.54 8.25
CA LEU A 162 12.54 20.30 9.43
C LEU A 162 12.61 19.46 10.71
N SER A 163 12.17 18.21 10.65
CA SER A 163 12.23 17.27 11.78
C SER A 163 13.67 17.00 12.22
N ASP A 164 14.58 16.80 11.25
CA ASP A 164 16.01 16.63 11.52
C ASP A 164 16.62 17.89 12.15
N ALA A 165 16.28 19.07 11.63
CA ALA A 165 16.74 20.34 12.20
C ALA A 165 16.20 20.54 13.63
N ALA A 166 14.95 20.20 13.89
CA ALA A 166 14.33 20.27 15.22
C ALA A 166 15.06 19.36 16.21
N ARG A 167 15.21 18.08 15.87
CA ARG A 167 15.92 17.09 16.71
C ARG A 167 17.37 17.50 17.00
N ASN A 168 18.07 18.02 16.00
CA ASN A 168 19.43 18.53 16.18
C ASN A 168 19.46 19.74 17.13
N LEU A 169 18.52 20.67 17.00
CA LEU A 169 18.44 21.86 17.85
C LEU A 169 18.09 21.52 19.30
N ASP A 170 17.23 20.52 19.51
CA ASP A 170 16.87 20.01 20.83
C ASP A 170 18.07 19.36 21.53
N GLY A 171 18.89 18.61 20.77
CA GLY A 171 20.11 17.98 21.29
C GLY A 171 21.25 18.94 21.65
N VAL A 172 21.22 20.18 21.15
CA VAL A 172 22.25 21.19 21.47
C VAL A 172 21.88 21.94 22.75
N ALA A 173 22.70 21.78 23.78
CA ALA A 173 22.62 22.58 25.00
C ALA A 173 23.05 24.04 24.73
N ALA A 174 22.23 25.00 25.15
CA ALA A 174 22.53 26.42 25.01
C ALA A 174 23.18 26.96 26.29
N THR A 175 24.45 26.62 26.52
CA THR A 175 25.20 27.07 27.69
C THR A 175 25.73 28.49 27.49
N GLY A 176 24.92 29.49 27.85
CA GLY A 176 25.30 30.90 27.82
C GLY A 176 24.27 31.81 27.12
N PRO A 177 24.38 33.15 27.31
CA PRO A 177 23.42 34.11 26.78
C PRO A 177 23.46 34.22 25.25
N GLU A 178 24.63 34.23 24.59
CA GLU A 178 24.66 34.27 23.11
C GLU A 178 24.13 32.97 22.49
N ALA A 179 24.51 31.82 23.06
CA ALA A 179 24.04 30.51 22.61
C ALA A 179 22.51 30.40 22.73
N SER A 180 21.93 30.89 23.83
CA SER A 180 20.48 30.93 24.03
C SER A 180 19.78 31.83 23.01
N ARG A 181 20.35 33.01 22.71
CA ARG A 181 19.83 33.90 21.67
C ARG A 181 19.93 33.28 20.27
N ALA A 182 21.01 32.56 19.97
CA ALA A 182 21.19 31.84 18.71
C ALA A 182 20.18 30.71 18.56
N LYS A 183 19.98 29.88 19.60
CA LYS A 183 18.97 28.82 19.64
C LYS A 183 17.57 29.40 19.44
N ALA A 184 17.23 30.50 20.12
CA ALA A 184 15.94 31.17 19.95
C ALA A 184 15.72 31.70 18.51
N ARG A 185 16.75 32.23 17.85
CA ARG A 185 16.68 32.63 16.43
C ARG A 185 16.44 31.43 15.52
N ALA A 186 17.12 30.32 15.77
CA ALA A 186 16.96 29.08 15.00
C ALA A 186 15.54 28.51 15.14
N ILE A 187 14.98 28.50 16.37
CA ILE A 187 13.58 28.09 16.62
C ILE A 187 12.62 28.95 15.79
N ARG A 188 12.76 30.29 15.82
CA ARG A 188 11.91 31.19 15.02
C ARG A 188 12.01 30.93 13.51
N ALA A 189 13.23 30.65 13.02
CA ALA A 189 13.43 30.31 11.61
C ALA A 189 12.78 28.97 11.23
N LEU A 190 12.83 27.99 12.13
CA LEU A 190 12.16 26.70 11.98
C LEU A 190 10.64 26.88 11.90
N ASP A 191 10.05 27.64 12.82
CA ASP A 191 8.61 27.91 12.84
C ASP A 191 8.15 28.68 11.60
N ALA A 192 8.90 29.69 11.16
CA ALA A 192 8.60 30.40 9.91
C ALA A 192 8.61 29.45 8.70
N ARG A 193 9.54 28.48 8.67
CA ARG A 193 9.58 27.49 7.58
C ARG A 193 8.45 26.47 7.67
N ARG A 194 8.05 26.04 8.88
CA ARG A 194 6.84 25.23 9.09
C ARG A 194 5.59 25.94 8.56
N THR A 195 5.42 27.22 8.86
CA THR A 195 4.28 28.01 8.36
C THR A 195 4.20 27.99 6.84
N ARG A 196 5.32 28.22 6.13
CA ARG A 196 5.36 28.14 4.66
C ARG A 196 5.06 26.74 4.10
N VAL A 197 5.40 25.67 4.84
CA VAL A 197 5.00 24.31 4.45
C VAL A 197 3.50 24.13 4.63
N ARG A 198 2.93 24.59 5.75
CA ARG A 198 1.48 24.55 6.00
C ARG A 198 0.68 25.33 4.97
N GLU A 199 1.14 26.52 4.59
CA GLU A 199 0.49 27.34 3.55
C GLU A 199 0.43 26.59 2.21
N ARG A 200 1.51 25.92 1.79
CA ARG A 200 1.50 25.10 0.58
C ARG A 200 0.61 23.86 0.71
N ALA A 201 0.61 23.21 1.87
CA ALA A 201 -0.29 22.08 2.13
C ALA A 201 -1.76 22.52 2.10
N ALA A 202 -2.07 23.72 2.59
CA ALA A 202 -3.43 24.28 2.58
C ALA A 202 -3.98 24.51 1.17
N VAL A 203 -3.13 24.78 0.18
CA VAL A 203 -3.56 24.86 -1.24
C VAL A 203 -4.08 23.49 -1.71
N VAL A 204 -3.39 22.41 -1.35
CA VAL A 204 -3.84 21.04 -1.69
C VAL A 204 -5.11 20.68 -0.93
N ALA A 205 -5.21 21.09 0.34
CA ALA A 205 -6.41 20.89 1.14
C ALA A 205 -7.64 21.60 0.56
N ALA A 206 -7.48 22.85 0.09
CA ALA A 206 -8.56 23.59 -0.56
C ALA A 206 -9.03 22.88 -1.84
N TYR A 207 -8.09 22.39 -2.65
CA TYR A 207 -8.43 21.62 -3.84
C TYR A 207 -9.14 20.29 -3.51
N ALA A 208 -8.72 19.60 -2.44
CA ALA A 208 -9.40 18.40 -1.96
C ALA A 208 -10.84 18.69 -1.51
N GLU A 209 -11.09 19.82 -0.83
CA GLU A 209 -12.44 20.24 -0.47
C GLU A 209 -13.32 20.55 -1.67
N GLU A 210 -12.78 21.22 -2.69
CA GLU A 210 -13.50 21.45 -3.96
C GLU A 210 -13.88 20.11 -4.62
N VAL A 211 -12.94 19.16 -4.69
CA VAL A 211 -13.21 17.82 -5.23
C VAL A 211 -14.30 17.10 -4.42
N ARG A 212 -14.26 17.16 -3.08
CA ARG A 212 -15.30 16.59 -2.21
C ARG A 212 -16.66 17.25 -2.49
N ALA A 213 -16.70 18.58 -2.64
CA ALA A 213 -17.92 19.32 -2.92
C ALA A 213 -18.53 18.93 -4.27
N VAL A 214 -17.73 18.85 -5.33
CA VAL A 214 -18.17 18.41 -6.66
C VAL A 214 -18.69 16.97 -6.60
N ALA A 215 -17.96 16.06 -5.93
CA ALA A 215 -18.38 14.67 -5.81
C ALA A 215 -19.68 14.49 -5.01
N ARG A 216 -19.95 15.35 -4.02
CA ARG A 216 -21.26 15.39 -3.33
C ARG A 216 -22.35 15.85 -4.28
N ARG A 217 -22.10 16.91 -5.06
CA ARG A 217 -23.10 17.45 -6.00
C ARG A 217 -23.44 16.46 -7.12
N VAL A 218 -22.45 15.75 -7.65
CA VAL A 218 -22.67 14.71 -8.67
C VAL A 218 -23.57 13.60 -8.14
N ARG A 219 -23.30 13.10 -6.92
CA ARG A 219 -24.12 12.08 -6.28
C ARG A 219 -25.57 12.54 -6.06
N ASP A 220 -25.73 13.78 -5.63
CA ASP A 220 -27.05 14.40 -5.44
C ASP A 220 -27.85 14.49 -6.76
N LEU A 221 -27.19 14.89 -7.85
CA LEU A 221 -27.82 14.91 -9.18
C LEU A 221 -28.17 13.50 -9.70
N ASP A 222 -27.30 12.52 -9.50
CA ASP A 222 -27.55 11.13 -9.90
C ASP A 222 -28.74 10.52 -9.13
N GLU A 223 -28.87 10.84 -7.85
CA GLU A 223 -29.99 10.40 -7.02
C GLU A 223 -31.30 11.11 -7.42
N ALA A 224 -31.26 12.42 -7.66
CA ALA A 224 -32.40 13.16 -8.19
C ALA A 224 -32.89 12.57 -9.53
N ALA A 225 -31.98 12.30 -10.46
CA ALA A 225 -32.32 11.68 -11.74
C ALA A 225 -32.85 10.24 -11.60
N ARG A 226 -32.50 9.52 -10.52
CA ARG A 226 -33.10 8.22 -10.21
C ARG A 226 -34.52 8.37 -9.68
N ILE A 227 -34.75 9.32 -8.77
CA ILE A 227 -36.08 9.63 -8.23
C ILE A 227 -37.00 10.08 -9.36
N ASP A 228 -36.55 10.96 -10.25
CA ASP A 228 -37.35 11.44 -11.38
C ASP A 228 -37.74 10.31 -12.34
N ARG A 229 -36.86 9.33 -12.55
CA ARG A 229 -37.20 8.12 -13.33
C ARG A 229 -38.27 7.28 -12.65
N ILE A 230 -38.15 7.05 -11.34
CA ILE A 230 -39.17 6.31 -10.58
C ILE A 230 -40.50 7.06 -10.62
N ALA A 231 -40.49 8.38 -10.47
CA ALA A 231 -41.69 9.21 -10.57
C ALA A 231 -42.33 9.11 -11.96
N ALA A 232 -41.52 9.16 -13.03
CA ALA A 232 -42.01 8.99 -14.39
C ALA A 232 -42.61 7.59 -14.62
N GLU A 233 -41.99 6.53 -14.09
CA GLU A 233 -42.52 5.15 -14.14
C GLU A 233 -43.84 5.01 -13.38
N LEU A 234 -43.97 5.64 -12.21
CA LEU A 234 -45.21 5.65 -11.42
C LEU A 234 -46.32 6.44 -12.12
N LEU A 235 -46.01 7.57 -12.75
CA LEU A 235 -46.98 8.37 -13.52
C LEU A 235 -47.40 7.69 -14.83
N ALA A 236 -46.52 6.87 -15.41
CA ALA A 236 -46.82 6.09 -16.61
C ALA A 236 -47.57 4.78 -16.31
N ALA A 237 -47.61 4.35 -15.04
CA ALA A 237 -48.40 3.19 -14.64
C ALA A 237 -49.89 3.50 -14.82
N PRO A 238 -50.70 2.55 -15.34
CA PRO A 238 -52.13 2.76 -15.48
C PRO A 238 -52.74 3.04 -14.10
N ASP A 239 -53.41 4.19 -14.01
CA ASP A 239 -54.27 4.53 -12.89
C ASP A 239 -55.30 3.41 -12.73
N GLY A 240 -55.30 2.75 -11.56
CA GLY A 240 -56.22 1.69 -11.20
C GLY A 240 -57.69 2.12 -11.26
N ALA A 241 -58.03 3.38 -11.58
CA ALA A 241 -59.37 3.91 -11.73
C ALA A 241 -60.32 3.02 -12.54
N GLU A 242 -59.88 2.37 -13.62
CA GLU A 242 -60.74 1.42 -14.34
C GLU A 242 -61.01 0.15 -13.53
N GLN A 243 -60.02 -0.36 -12.80
CA GLN A 243 -60.18 -1.49 -11.88
C GLN A 243 -61.01 -1.11 -10.65
N ASP A 244 -60.81 0.09 -10.10
CA ASP A 244 -61.58 0.62 -8.98
C ASP A 244 -63.03 0.89 -9.38
N ALA A 245 -63.29 1.41 -10.58
CA ALA A 245 -64.63 1.56 -11.13
C ALA A 245 -65.30 0.20 -11.39
N ALA A 246 -64.54 -0.78 -11.91
CA ALA A 246 -65.04 -2.14 -12.09
C ALA A 246 -65.37 -2.80 -10.73
N LEU A 247 -64.54 -2.62 -9.71
CA LEU A 247 -64.80 -3.10 -8.35
C LEU A 247 -66.02 -2.41 -7.73
N ALA A 248 -66.17 -1.09 -7.90
CA ALA A 248 -67.34 -0.35 -7.44
C ALA A 248 -68.63 -0.83 -8.12
N SER A 249 -68.56 -1.23 -9.40
CA SER A 249 -69.73 -1.77 -10.12
C SER A 249 -70.22 -3.13 -9.59
N LEU A 250 -69.42 -3.83 -8.80
CA LEU A 250 -69.79 -5.11 -8.17
C LEU A 250 -70.57 -4.94 -6.86
N GLU A 251 -70.55 -3.76 -6.23
CA GLU A 251 -71.29 -3.51 -4.98
C GLU A 251 -72.82 -3.68 -5.12
N PRO A 252 -73.48 -3.11 -6.16
CA PRO A 252 -74.92 -3.30 -6.37
C PRO A 252 -75.29 -4.78 -6.60
N LEU A 253 -74.43 -5.52 -7.32
CA LEU A 253 -74.59 -6.96 -7.55
C LEU A 253 -74.51 -7.76 -6.25
N ARG A 254 -73.57 -7.41 -5.37
CA ARG A 254 -73.43 -8.03 -4.06
C ARG A 254 -74.61 -7.72 -3.13
N ALA A 255 -75.14 -6.50 -3.20
CA ALA A 255 -76.34 -6.11 -2.46
C ALA A 255 -77.57 -6.89 -2.93
N ALA A 256 -77.75 -7.02 -4.25
CA ALA A 256 -78.83 -7.81 -4.84
C ALA A 256 -78.72 -9.30 -4.48
N ALA A 257 -77.52 -9.88 -4.53
CA ALA A 257 -77.29 -11.27 -4.14
C ALA A 257 -77.62 -11.52 -2.65
N ARG A 258 -77.32 -10.57 -1.76
CA ARG A 258 -77.72 -10.64 -0.34
C ARG A 258 -79.23 -10.56 -0.17
N ALA A 259 -79.89 -9.62 -0.84
CA ALA A 259 -81.34 -9.48 -0.77
C ALA A 259 -82.06 -10.76 -1.22
N VAL A 260 -81.57 -11.41 -2.29
CA VAL A 260 -82.11 -12.71 -2.75
C VAL A 260 -81.88 -13.81 -1.70
N ALA A 261 -80.70 -13.86 -1.07
CA ALA A 261 -80.40 -14.85 -0.05
C ALA A 261 -81.26 -14.68 1.23
N GLU A 262 -81.51 -13.43 1.65
CA GLU A 262 -82.40 -13.12 2.77
C GLU A 262 -83.85 -13.52 2.47
N LEU A 263 -84.34 -13.20 1.27
CA LEU A 263 -85.70 -13.54 0.84
C LEU A 263 -85.91 -15.06 0.73
N HIS A 264 -84.87 -15.81 0.37
CA HIS A 264 -84.89 -17.28 0.38
C HIS A 264 -84.85 -17.86 1.80
N GLY A 265 -84.19 -17.19 2.74
CA GLY A 265 -84.14 -17.57 4.15
C GLY A 265 -85.45 -17.31 4.91
N GLU A 266 -86.24 -16.33 4.48
CA GLU A 266 -87.58 -16.04 5.04
C GLU A 266 -88.67 -16.99 4.50
N LEU A 267 -88.43 -17.63 3.35
CA LEU A 267 -89.35 -18.57 2.71
C LEU A 267 -89.08 -20.05 3.06
N ALA A 268 -88.02 -20.33 3.81
CA ALA A 268 -87.64 -21.66 4.29
C ALA A 268 -88.04 -21.87 5.76
#